data_AF-A0AB38UED7-F1
#
_entry.id   AF-A0AB38UED7-F1
#
_cell.length_a   1.000
_cell.length_b   1.000
_cell.length_c   1.000
_cell.angle_alpha   90.00
_cell.angle_beta   90.00
_cell.angle_gamma   90.00
#
_symmetry.space_group_name_H-M   'P 1'
#
loop_
_entity.id
_entity.type
_entity.pdbx_description
1 polymer ?
#
loop_
_entity_poly.entity_id
_entity_poly.type
_entity_poly.pdbx_seq_one_letter_code
_entity_poly.pdbx_strand_id
1 'polypeptide(L)' 'MRVQLPDFDCFGKVTIGDYVYIGKRALIMPGVTLGNHVLVAAGSVVTKSVPDL' A
#
# COMPACT_ATOMS: atom_id res chain seq x y z
N MET A 1 -13.22 15.20 0.98
CA MET A 1 -13.21 15.24 2.46
C MET A 1 -11.92 14.58 2.95
N ARG A 2 -10.83 15.36 3.10
CA ARG A 2 -9.49 14.92 3.56
C ARG A 2 -9.02 15.73 4.79
N VAL A 3 -9.96 16.31 5.53
CA VAL A 3 -9.67 17.32 6.57
C VAL A 3 -9.82 16.76 7.99
N GLN A 4 -10.34 15.53 8.19
CA GLN A 4 -10.83 15.20 9.53
C GLN A 4 -9.78 14.64 10.51
N LEU A 5 -8.81 13.77 10.20
CA LEU A 5 -7.88 13.26 11.24
C LEU A 5 -6.49 12.87 10.69
N PRO A 6 -5.39 13.44 11.21
CA PRO A 6 -4.02 13.18 10.75
C PRO A 6 -3.37 11.88 11.28
N ASP A 7 -3.94 11.22 12.30
CA ASP A 7 -3.30 10.09 13.03
C ASP A 7 -4.28 8.93 13.34
N PHE A 8 -5.00 8.41 12.34
CA PHE A 8 -5.91 7.25 12.53
C PHE A 8 -5.34 5.92 12.00
N ASP A 9 -4.02 5.76 11.90
CA ASP A 9 -3.41 4.44 11.63
C ASP A 9 -3.43 3.57 12.90
N CYS A 10 -4.62 3.26 13.44
CA CYS A 10 -4.81 2.15 14.39
C CYS A 10 -4.42 0.80 13.74
N PHE A 11 -4.52 0.78 12.42
CA PHE A 11 -4.10 -0.26 11.53
C PHE A 11 -2.82 0.26 10.86
N GLY A 12 -1.64 -0.29 11.18
CA GLY A 12 -0.34 0.31 10.87
C GLY A 12 -0.19 0.95 9.47
N LYS A 13 0.66 1.99 9.41
CA LYS A 13 0.91 2.78 8.20
C LYS A 13 1.32 1.92 7.01
N VAL A 14 0.69 2.15 5.86
CA VAL A 14 1.10 1.58 4.57
C VAL A 14 2.15 2.49 3.94
N THR A 15 3.32 1.93 3.64
CA THR A 15 4.40 2.67 2.98
C THR A 15 4.44 2.28 1.51
N ILE A 16 4.43 3.25 0.61
CA ILE A 16 4.48 3.04 -0.83
C ILE A 16 5.72 3.77 -1.36
N GLY A 17 6.62 3.03 -2.01
CA GLY A 17 7.82 3.55 -2.65
C GLY A 17 7.54 4.27 -3.98
N ASP A 18 8.61 4.56 -4.71
CA ASP A 18 8.58 5.25 -5.99
C ASP A 18 8.22 4.31 -7.15
N TYR A 19 7.51 4.85 -8.15
CA TYR A 19 7.11 4.12 -9.37
C TYR A 19 6.29 2.84 -9.14
N VAL A 20 5.47 2.81 -8.09
CA VAL A 20 4.57 1.68 -7.79
C VAL A 20 3.31 1.73 -8.65
N TYR A 21 2.96 0.62 -9.29
CA TYR A 21 1.71 0.49 -10.03
C TYR A 21 0.68 -0.33 -9.25
N ILE A 22 -0.46 0.28 -8.94
CA ILE A 22 -1.55 -0.36 -8.20
C ILE A 22 -2.69 -0.69 -9.15
N GLY A 23 -2.89 -1.98 -9.41
CA GLY A 23 -3.99 -2.49 -10.20
C GLY A 23 -5.35 -2.18 -9.57
N LYS A 24 -6.38 -2.04 -10.43
CA LYS A 24 -7.75 -1.78 -10.00
C LYS A 24 -8.22 -2.85 -9.01
N ARG A 25 -8.89 -2.41 -7.92
CA ARG A 25 -9.46 -3.29 -6.87
C ARG A 25 -8.41 -4.12 -6.12
N ALA A 26 -7.14 -3.68 -6.09
CA ALA A 26 -6.15 -4.24 -5.18
C ALA A 26 -6.46 -3.84 -3.72
N LEU A 27 -6.26 -4.78 -2.79
CA LEU A 27 -6.35 -4.55 -1.35
C LEU A 27 -4.94 -4.58 -0.76
N ILE A 28 -4.55 -3.55 -0.02
CA ILE A 28 -3.28 -3.52 0.71
C ILE A 28 -3.59 -3.57 2.20
N MET A 29 -3.04 -4.56 2.88
CA MET A 29 -3.20 -4.67 4.32
C MET A 29 -2.43 -3.56 5.06
N PRO A 30 -2.95 -3.07 6.18
CA PRO A 30 -2.23 -2.16 7.05
C PRO A 30 -0.90 -2.75 7.52
N GLY A 31 0.13 -1.92 7.62
CA GLY A 31 1.48 -2.28 8.04
C GLY A 31 2.36 -2.85 6.92
N VAL A 32 1.83 -2.93 5.69
CA VAL A 32 2.59 -3.39 4.52
C VAL A 32 3.45 -2.26 3.97
N THR A 33 4.69 -2.59 3.60
CA THR A 33 5.58 -1.73 2.83
C THR A 33 5.70 -2.27 1.41
N LEU A 34 5.43 -1.41 0.42
CA LEU A 34 5.68 -1.65 -1.00
C LEU A 34 6.96 -0.91 -1.39
N GLY A 35 7.96 -1.64 -1.83
CA GLY A 35 9.21 -1.09 -2.35
C GLY A 35 9.06 -0.35 -3.67
N ASN A 36 10.19 0.13 -4.18
CA ASN A 36 10.28 0.86 -5.45
C ASN A 36 10.07 -0.09 -6.65
N HIS A 37 9.48 0.43 -7.73
CA HIS A 37 9.20 -0.30 -8.97
C HIS A 37 8.31 -1.56 -8.79
N VAL A 38 7.48 -1.60 -7.75
CA VAL A 38 6.58 -2.73 -7.48
C VAL A 38 5.30 -2.65 -8.32
N LEU A 39 4.92 -3.78 -8.91
CA LEU A 39 3.65 -3.95 -9.63
C LEU A 39 2.66 -4.77 -8.79
N VAL A 40 1.57 -4.14 -8.35
CA VAL A 40 0.45 -4.81 -7.70
C VAL A 40 -0.62 -5.13 -8.74
N ALA A 41 -0.86 -6.42 -8.98
CA ALA A 41 -1.88 -6.88 -9.93
C ALA A 41 -3.30 -6.47 -9.52
N ALA A 42 -4.19 -6.31 -10.50
CA ALA A 42 -5.60 -6.00 -10.27
C ALA A 42 -6.29 -7.14 -9.48
N GLY A 43 -7.08 -6.78 -8.47
CA GLY A 43 -7.73 -7.75 -7.57
C GLY A 43 -6.79 -8.48 -6.61
N SER A 44 -5.51 -8.11 -6.53
CA SER A 44 -4.55 -8.71 -5.61
C SER A 44 -4.79 -8.26 -4.16
N VAL A 45 -4.49 -9.14 -3.20
CA VAL A 45 -4.54 -8.86 -1.77
C VAL A 45 -3.12 -8.96 -1.21
N VAL A 46 -2.52 -7.81 -0.90
CA VAL A 46 -1.16 -7.73 -0.38
C VAL A 46 -1.21 -7.80 1.14
N THR A 47 -0.78 -8.93 1.70
CA THR A 47 -0.74 -9.19 3.15
C THR A 47 0.66 -9.09 3.74
N LYS A 48 1.69 -9.07 2.89
CA LYS A 48 3.10 -9.03 3.28
C LYS A 48 3.81 -7.88 2.56
N SER A 49 4.80 -7.29 3.23
CA SER A 49 5.69 -6.30 2.63
C SER A 49 6.43 -6.89 1.42
N VAL A 50 6.54 -6.08 0.37
CA VAL A 50 7.21 -6.42 -0.89
C VAL A 50 8.47 -5.57 -0.97
N PRO A 51 9.67 -6.18 -1.09
CA PRO A 51 10.91 -5.44 -1.25
C PRO A 51 10.99 -4.74 -2.61
N ASP A 52 12.00 -3.88 -2.76
CA ASP A 52 12.29 -3.21 -4.03
C ASP A 52 12.59 -4.23 -5.14
N LEU A 53 12.26 -3.85 -6.37
CA LEU A 53 12.53 -4.62 -7.59
C LEU A 53 13.78 -4.12 -8.32
#